data_AF-A0A8I3A5Z9-F1
#
_entry.id   AF-A0A8I3A5Z9-F1
#
_cell.length_a   1.000
_cell.length_b   1.000
_cell.length_c   1.000
_cell.angle_alpha   90.00
_cell.angle_beta   90.00
_cell.angle_gamma   90.00
#
_symmetry.space_group_name_H-M   'P 1'
#
loop_
_entity.id
_entity.type
_entity.pdbx_description
1 polymer ?
#
loop_
_entity_poly.entity_id
_entity_poly.type
_entity_poly.pdbx_seq_one_letter_code
_entity_poly.pdbx_strand_id
1 'polypeptide(L)'
;MSQFSTSRMNQPHRQIQGSVPLSTQVLTLGKDHIVSFEGTSQFTAQGVSACGLAAFNFARIGFRIEQSKKNLADVLNELSTKEVIEEIVAICAGWSSNLHLEVDDIHDLPIFGRSLKLMSVEYGRPRPKHFQIPPRVRASTMKKIEKSAVMIITRPPEIIACFKFANANAGPREGTLDNPLFVIFDSHPRPSHPDGAGLSFSASIESTARTLSDILPALDEGIFDSPDFQWQAQLLSNCSAHVYVGRHRRKDHEDAIVQSSLTILTLRSQISALRRENETLGSDNMKLGLEAGRLRADVKYEQMKTKREAPFSAMAFAHRMLGRRPQGLISHAAAGSSRVSSAGWR
;
A
#
# COMPACT_ATOMS: atom_id res chain seq x y z
N MET A 1 7.87 46.03 41.05
CA MET A 1 7.31 44.68 40.84
C MET A 1 6.97 44.57 39.36
N SER A 2 7.56 43.78 38.48
CA SER A 2 8.61 42.76 38.50
C SER A 2 9.27 42.83 37.12
N GLN A 3 10.61 42.89 37.08
CA GLN A 3 11.41 42.70 35.87
C GLN A 3 11.34 41.23 35.45
N PHE A 4 11.36 40.93 34.14
CA PHE A 4 12.10 39.78 33.62
C PHE A 4 12.53 40.06 32.18
N SER A 5 13.77 40.52 32.07
CA SER A 5 14.62 40.40 30.90
C SER A 5 14.99 38.94 30.72
N THR A 6 14.86 38.40 29.50
CA THR A 6 15.56 37.17 29.11
C THR A 6 16.16 37.33 27.72
N SER A 7 17.39 37.85 27.71
CA SER A 7 18.38 37.52 26.70
C SER A 7 18.54 36.01 26.61
N ARG A 8 18.15 35.39 25.48
CA ARG A 8 18.71 34.09 25.09
C ARG A 8 19.77 34.34 24.03
N MET A 9 21.01 34.22 24.50
CA MET A 9 22.21 34.10 23.68
C MET A 9 22.02 33.03 22.61
N ASN A 10 22.30 33.41 21.36
CA ASN A 10 22.78 32.51 20.32
C ASN A 10 24.00 31.76 20.86
N GLN A 11 23.84 30.49 21.20
CA GLN A 11 24.97 29.57 21.30
C GLN A 11 25.17 28.89 19.95
N PRO A 12 26.35 29.03 19.32
CA PRO A 12 26.66 28.31 18.09
C PRO A 12 26.72 26.81 18.36
N HIS A 13 26.13 26.03 17.46
CA HIS A 13 26.22 24.57 17.44
C HIS A 13 27.68 24.14 17.60
N ARG A 14 27.94 23.49 18.74
CA ARG A 14 29.19 22.81 19.04
C ARG A 14 29.28 21.61 18.08
N GLN A 15 30.06 21.74 17.00
CA GLN A 15 30.49 20.62 16.18
C GLN A 15 31.17 19.59 17.10
N ILE A 16 30.54 18.43 17.29
CA ILE A 16 31.18 17.29 17.95
C ILE A 16 32.21 16.75 16.95
N GLN A 17 33.46 17.18 17.13
CA GLN A 17 34.63 16.53 16.55
C GLN A 17 34.71 15.09 17.09
N GLY A 18 34.75 14.10 16.19
CA GLY A 18 35.22 12.75 16.49
C GLY A 18 34.21 11.60 16.45
N SER A 19 33.10 11.69 15.71
CA SER A 19 32.31 10.48 15.45
C SER A 19 33.09 9.53 14.53
N VAL A 20 33.30 8.30 14.98
CA VAL A 20 33.92 7.23 14.17
C VAL A 20 33.05 7.03 12.92
N PRO A 21 33.63 7.02 11.70
CA PRO A 21 32.86 6.82 10.47
C PRO A 21 32.01 5.55 10.54
N LEU A 22 30.80 5.61 9.97
CA LEU A 22 29.85 4.51 10.02
C LEU A 22 30.43 3.23 9.42
N SER A 23 31.15 3.35 8.31
CA SER A 23 31.88 2.23 7.70
C SER A 23 32.86 1.56 8.66
N THR A 24 33.56 2.33 9.49
CA THR A 24 34.47 1.79 10.52
C THR A 24 33.70 1.09 11.65
N GLN A 25 32.56 1.64 12.07
CA GLN A 25 31.74 1.00 13.12
C GLN A 25 31.19 -0.35 12.66
N VAL A 26 30.66 -0.42 11.45
CA VAL A 26 30.00 -1.63 10.94
C VAL A 26 31.01 -2.64 10.40
N LEU A 27 31.94 -2.22 9.54
CA LEU A 27 32.84 -3.14 8.83
C LEU A 27 34.09 -3.50 9.64
N THR A 28 34.61 -2.59 10.46
CA THR A 28 35.84 -2.84 11.25
C THR A 28 35.51 -3.29 12.68
N LEU A 29 34.57 -2.64 13.36
CA LEU A 29 34.22 -2.97 14.74
C LEU A 29 33.11 -4.03 14.84
N GLY A 30 32.45 -4.38 13.72
CA GLY A 30 31.36 -5.36 13.69
C GLY A 30 30.13 -4.91 14.49
N LYS A 31 29.98 -3.60 14.75
CA LYS A 31 28.84 -3.06 15.51
C LYS A 31 27.69 -2.78 14.57
N ASP A 32 26.52 -3.29 14.91
CA ASP A 32 25.29 -2.93 14.21
C ASP A 32 24.98 -1.45 14.40
N HIS A 33 24.40 -0.84 13.37
CA HIS A 33 24.04 0.56 13.40
C HIS A 33 22.70 0.79 12.70
N ILE A 34 21.89 1.71 13.22
CA ILE A 34 20.60 2.08 12.62
C ILE A 34 20.64 3.57 12.29
N VAL A 35 20.31 3.89 11.04
CA VAL A 35 20.13 5.27 10.56
C VAL A 35 18.65 5.51 10.29
N SER A 36 18.15 6.67 10.71
CA SER A 36 16.79 7.13 10.46
C SER A 36 16.79 8.65 10.36
N PHE A 37 15.93 9.19 9.50
CA PHE A 37 15.76 10.64 9.36
C PHE A 37 14.28 11.02 9.45
N GLU A 38 14.01 12.14 10.10
CA GLU A 38 12.66 12.68 10.20
C GLU A 38 12.03 12.92 8.83
N GLY A 39 10.76 12.57 8.69
CA GLY A 39 9.97 12.79 7.47
C GLY A 39 10.18 11.77 6.35
N THR A 40 11.06 10.78 6.56
CA THR A 40 11.35 9.73 5.55
C THR A 40 10.42 8.52 5.64
N SER A 41 9.39 8.56 6.47
CA SER A 41 8.37 7.50 6.53
C SER A 41 7.57 7.43 5.23
N GLN A 42 7.14 6.22 4.83
CA GLN A 42 6.18 6.05 3.73
C GLN A 42 4.87 6.81 3.94
N PHE A 43 4.49 7.04 5.19
CA PHE A 43 3.23 7.72 5.55
C PHE A 43 3.28 9.23 5.32
N THR A 44 4.48 9.83 5.25
CA THR A 44 4.63 11.26 4.96
C THR A 44 4.02 11.63 3.61
N ALA A 45 4.00 10.69 2.67
CA ALA A 45 3.50 10.88 1.31
C ALA A 45 2.03 10.46 1.10
N GLN A 46 1.22 10.33 2.17
CA GLN A 46 -0.21 9.95 2.14
C GLN A 46 -0.53 8.51 1.65
N GLY A 47 0.47 7.71 1.25
CA GLY A 47 0.27 6.34 0.79
C GLY A 47 0.19 5.33 1.93
N VAL A 48 -1.02 4.89 2.30
CA VAL A 48 -1.26 3.90 3.38
C VAL A 48 -0.77 2.49 3.00
N SER A 49 -0.37 2.25 1.74
CA SER A 49 0.04 0.94 1.23
C SER A 49 1.22 1.00 0.26
N ALA A 50 2.24 1.81 0.56
CA ALA A 50 3.40 2.02 -0.30
C ALA A 50 4.70 1.32 0.15
N CYS A 51 4.68 0.55 1.26
CA CYS A 51 5.85 -0.17 1.80
C CYS A 51 6.53 -1.05 0.74
N GLY A 52 5.74 -1.75 -0.07
CA GLY A 52 6.25 -2.56 -1.18
C GLY A 52 7.03 -1.73 -2.20
N LEU A 53 6.49 -0.56 -2.60
CA LEU A 53 7.17 0.32 -3.55
C LEU A 53 8.49 0.86 -2.99
N ALA A 54 8.50 1.26 -1.71
CA ALA A 54 9.71 1.70 -1.02
C ALA A 54 10.76 0.57 -0.96
N ALA A 55 10.37 -0.65 -0.59
CA ALA A 55 11.24 -1.81 -0.52
C ALA A 55 11.88 -2.16 -1.88
N PHE A 56 11.09 -2.15 -2.96
CA PHE A 56 11.59 -2.37 -4.31
C PHE A 56 12.48 -1.22 -4.82
N ASN A 57 12.17 0.02 -4.43
CA ASN A 57 12.98 1.17 -4.79
C ASN A 57 14.33 1.16 -4.07
N PHE A 58 14.35 0.77 -2.79
CA PHE A 58 15.58 0.49 -2.05
C PHE A 58 16.42 -0.59 -2.75
N ALA A 59 15.81 -1.70 -3.17
CA ALA A 59 16.50 -2.72 -3.96
C ALA A 59 17.13 -2.16 -5.24
N ARG A 60 16.38 -1.35 -6.00
CA ARG A 60 16.89 -0.70 -7.23
C ARG A 60 18.07 0.21 -6.94
N ILE A 61 17.92 1.11 -5.96
CA ILE A 61 18.92 2.12 -5.60
C ILE A 61 20.16 1.46 -5.00
N GLY A 62 20.00 0.44 -4.17
CA GLY A 62 21.09 -0.34 -3.58
C GLY A 62 21.98 -0.98 -4.65
N PHE A 63 21.41 -1.65 -5.66
CA PHE A 63 22.19 -2.18 -6.77
C PHE A 63 22.85 -1.09 -7.62
N ARG A 64 22.19 0.06 -7.83
CA ARG A 64 22.78 1.19 -8.56
C ARG A 64 24.01 1.74 -7.83
N ILE A 65 23.89 1.95 -6.52
CA ILE A 65 24.98 2.44 -5.66
C ILE A 65 26.13 1.44 -5.68
N GLU A 66 25.85 0.15 -5.44
CA GLU A 66 26.85 -0.92 -5.49
C GLU A 66 27.63 -0.93 -6.82
N GLN A 67 26.93 -0.82 -7.96
CA GLN A 67 27.57 -0.81 -9.28
C GLN A 67 28.43 0.44 -9.53
N SER A 68 28.12 1.56 -8.86
CA SER A 68 28.82 2.83 -9.03
C SER A 68 30.06 2.96 -8.13
N LYS A 69 30.11 2.23 -7.03
CA LYS A 69 31.19 2.33 -6.03
C LYS A 69 32.16 1.16 -6.15
N LYS A 70 33.41 1.41 -5.76
CA LYS A 70 34.47 0.41 -5.83
C LYS A 70 34.59 -0.43 -4.57
N ASN A 71 34.17 0.08 -3.42
CA ASN A 71 34.31 -0.60 -2.13
C ASN A 71 33.02 -0.49 -1.29
N LEU A 72 32.92 -1.38 -0.30
CA LEU A 72 31.74 -1.50 0.55
C LEU A 72 31.57 -0.34 1.54
N ALA A 73 32.66 0.30 1.94
CA ALA A 73 32.62 1.46 2.83
C ALA A 73 31.95 2.66 2.15
N ASP A 74 32.25 2.88 0.87
CA ASP A 74 31.63 3.95 0.07
C ASP A 74 30.15 3.67 -0.18
N VAL A 75 29.78 2.41 -0.45
CA VAL A 75 28.38 1.97 -0.55
C VAL A 75 27.64 2.28 0.75
N LEU A 76 28.24 1.94 1.89
CA LEU A 76 27.62 2.13 3.20
C LEU A 76 27.44 3.62 3.50
N ASN A 77 28.48 4.42 3.30
CA ASN A 77 28.43 5.87 3.54
C ASN A 77 27.37 6.55 2.65
N GLU A 78 27.27 6.18 1.38
CA GLU A 78 26.26 6.74 0.48
C GLU A 78 24.84 6.27 0.83
N LEU A 79 24.64 4.98 1.14
CA LEU A 79 23.33 4.48 1.55
C LEU A 79 22.82 5.12 2.84
N SER A 80 23.73 5.57 3.71
CA SER A 80 23.38 6.18 4.99
C SER A 80 22.99 7.67 4.91
N THR A 81 23.06 8.30 3.73
CA THR A 81 22.72 9.73 3.61
C THR A 81 21.21 9.94 3.54
N LYS A 82 20.77 11.11 4.02
CA LYS A 82 19.36 11.48 4.01
C LYS A 82 18.79 11.54 2.60
N GLU A 83 19.56 12.04 1.64
CA GLU A 83 19.17 12.19 0.25
C GLU A 83 18.83 10.82 -0.38
N VAL A 84 19.59 9.78 -0.04
CA VAL A 84 19.32 8.42 -0.54
C VAL A 84 18.05 7.85 0.07
N ILE A 85 17.82 8.03 1.38
CA ILE A 85 16.57 7.58 2.02
C ILE A 85 15.37 8.32 1.43
N GLU A 86 15.47 9.64 1.22
CA GLU A 86 14.44 10.43 0.55
C GLU A 86 14.18 9.93 -0.88
N GLU A 87 15.22 9.62 -1.66
CA GLU A 87 15.07 9.03 -3.00
C GLU A 87 14.36 7.66 -2.96
N ILE A 88 14.66 6.85 -1.95
CA ILE A 88 14.02 5.53 -1.73
C ILE A 88 12.52 5.70 -1.50
N VAL A 89 12.11 6.66 -0.68
CA VAL A 89 10.69 6.82 -0.34
C VAL A 89 9.93 7.73 -1.30
N ALA A 90 10.62 8.55 -2.11
CA ALA A 90 10.00 9.47 -3.07
C ALA A 90 9.04 8.79 -4.06
N ILE A 91 9.30 7.52 -4.43
CA ILE A 91 8.40 6.76 -5.31
C ILE A 91 7.00 6.57 -4.72
N CYS A 92 6.88 6.59 -3.39
CA CYS A 92 5.62 6.40 -2.68
C CYS A 92 4.65 7.56 -2.90
N ALA A 93 5.15 8.78 -3.13
CA ALA A 93 4.33 9.94 -3.43
C ALA A 93 3.58 9.83 -4.77
N GLY A 94 4.08 8.99 -5.68
CA GLY A 94 3.39 8.68 -6.93
C GLY A 94 2.24 7.68 -6.77
N TRP A 95 2.06 7.08 -5.60
CA TRP A 95 1.01 6.11 -5.31
C TRP A 95 -0.06 6.69 -4.39
N SER A 96 -1.16 7.15 -4.98
CA SER A 96 -2.28 7.76 -4.27
C SER A 96 -3.38 6.77 -3.86
N SER A 97 -3.22 5.48 -4.17
CA SER A 97 -4.24 4.48 -3.89
C SER A 97 -4.03 3.80 -2.53
N ASN A 98 -5.13 3.49 -1.85
CA ASN A 98 -5.12 2.64 -0.65
C ASN A 98 -5.18 1.14 -0.98
N LEU A 99 -5.05 0.77 -2.26
CA LEU A 99 -4.97 -0.63 -2.65
C LEU A 99 -3.63 -1.19 -2.20
N HIS A 100 -3.68 -2.34 -1.51
CA HIS A 100 -2.48 -3.13 -1.25
C HIS A 100 -1.90 -3.59 -2.59
N LEU A 101 -0.62 -3.31 -2.80
CA LEU A 101 0.11 -3.78 -3.96
C LEU A 101 0.83 -5.08 -3.60
N GLU A 102 0.44 -6.16 -4.28
CA GLU A 102 1.13 -7.43 -4.18
C GLU A 102 2.55 -7.30 -4.74
N VAL A 103 3.48 -8.09 -4.21
CA VAL A 103 4.89 -8.07 -4.61
C VAL A 103 5.06 -8.35 -6.11
N ASP A 104 4.27 -9.25 -6.66
CA ASP A 104 4.30 -9.62 -8.08
C ASP A 104 3.85 -8.45 -8.96
N ASP A 105 2.79 -7.73 -8.57
CA ASP A 105 2.29 -6.56 -9.30
C ASP A 105 3.33 -5.43 -9.34
N ILE A 106 4.08 -5.25 -8.25
CA ILE A 106 5.17 -4.27 -8.16
C ILE A 106 6.33 -4.71 -9.04
N HIS A 107 6.76 -5.96 -8.95
CA HIS A 107 7.84 -6.49 -9.78
C HIS A 107 7.60 -6.28 -11.28
N ASP A 108 6.35 -6.46 -11.72
CA ASP A 108 5.95 -6.33 -13.12
C ASP A 108 5.96 -4.89 -13.65
N LEU A 109 6.17 -3.89 -12.79
CA LEU A 109 6.38 -2.52 -13.24
C LEU A 109 7.68 -2.41 -14.06
N PRO A 110 7.67 -1.67 -15.18
CA PRO A 110 8.84 -1.56 -16.05
C PRO A 110 10.12 -1.11 -15.33
N ILE A 111 10.00 -0.24 -14.33
CA ILE A 111 11.13 0.22 -13.52
C ILE A 111 11.81 -0.90 -12.75
N PHE A 112 11.05 -1.86 -12.21
CA PHE A 112 11.56 -2.96 -11.40
C PHE A 112 11.89 -4.16 -12.27
N GLY A 113 11.03 -4.55 -13.20
CA GLY A 113 11.28 -5.64 -14.14
C GLY A 113 12.51 -5.43 -15.03
N ARG A 114 12.94 -4.19 -15.27
CA ARG A 114 14.21 -3.88 -15.98
C ARG A 114 15.44 -3.84 -15.06
N SER A 115 15.26 -3.58 -13.77
CA SER A 115 16.36 -3.36 -12.83
C SER A 115 16.67 -4.60 -12.00
N LEU A 116 15.66 -5.42 -11.75
CA LEU A 116 15.71 -6.57 -10.85
C LEU A 116 15.38 -7.84 -11.63
N LYS A 117 16.02 -8.94 -11.25
CA LYS A 117 15.70 -10.27 -11.74
C LYS A 117 15.32 -11.15 -10.55
N LEU A 118 14.09 -11.64 -10.54
CA LEU A 118 13.64 -12.62 -9.56
C LEU A 118 14.43 -13.92 -9.75
N MET A 119 15.00 -14.42 -8.66
CA MET A 119 15.78 -15.66 -8.63
C MET A 119 15.00 -16.80 -7.96
N SER A 120 14.28 -16.49 -6.89
CA SER A 120 13.48 -17.47 -6.15
C SER A 120 12.42 -16.80 -5.31
N VAL A 121 11.36 -17.55 -5.00
CA VAL A 121 10.35 -17.20 -4.00
C VAL A 121 10.36 -18.28 -2.93
N GLU A 122 10.36 -17.87 -1.67
CA GLU A 122 10.38 -18.76 -0.51
C GLU A 122 9.23 -18.42 0.43
N TYR A 123 8.66 -19.42 1.09
CA TYR A 123 7.56 -19.26 2.04
C TYR A 123 7.91 -19.93 3.37
N GLY A 124 7.53 -19.32 4.50
CA GLY A 124 7.68 -19.96 5.80
C GLY A 124 7.28 -19.05 6.97
N ARG A 125 7.53 -19.49 8.21
CA ARG A 125 7.14 -18.76 9.43
C ARG A 125 8.29 -17.89 9.96
N PRO A 126 8.07 -16.63 10.36
CA PRO A 126 9.10 -15.71 10.80
C PRO A 126 9.58 -16.04 12.23
N ARG A 127 10.29 -17.16 12.41
CA ARG A 127 10.90 -17.53 13.69
C ARG A 127 12.35 -17.08 13.72
N PRO A 128 12.92 -16.81 14.91
CA PRO A 128 14.35 -16.65 15.05
C PRO A 128 15.10 -17.78 14.36
N LYS A 129 14.78 -19.07 14.51
CA LYS A 129 15.40 -20.15 13.71
C LYS A 129 15.17 -20.09 12.20
N HIS A 130 14.08 -19.50 11.74
CA HIS A 130 13.84 -19.23 10.31
C HIS A 130 14.87 -18.23 9.77
N PHE A 131 15.25 -17.26 10.60
CA PHE A 131 16.22 -16.23 10.29
C PHE A 131 17.68 -16.55 10.75
N GLN A 132 17.86 -17.24 11.90
CA GLN A 132 19.07 -17.46 12.75
C GLN A 132 19.70 -18.83 12.56
N ILE A 133 19.00 -19.84 12.06
CA ILE A 133 19.76 -20.90 11.39
C ILE A 133 20.35 -20.19 10.18
N PRO A 134 21.69 -20.13 9.98
CA PRO A 134 22.26 -19.35 8.89
C PRO A 134 21.46 -19.69 7.64
N PRO A 135 20.76 -18.70 7.07
CA PRO A 135 19.38 -18.76 6.62
C PRO A 135 19.00 -20.17 6.18
N ARG A 136 18.18 -20.89 6.96
CA ARG A 136 17.51 -22.08 6.41
C ARG A 136 16.25 -21.73 5.62
N VAL A 137 15.89 -20.44 5.58
CA VAL A 137 15.39 -19.74 4.38
C VAL A 137 16.57 -19.61 3.42
N ARG A 138 16.82 -20.63 2.60
CA ARG A 138 18.10 -20.93 1.92
C ARG A 138 19.07 -19.74 1.78
N ALA A 139 19.99 -19.67 2.74
CA ALA A 139 21.38 -19.25 2.59
C ALA A 139 22.05 -20.08 1.51
N SER A 140 21.50 -21.23 1.13
CA SER A 140 21.84 -21.85 -0.14
C SER A 140 21.65 -20.84 -1.28
N THR A 141 20.53 -20.14 -1.41
CA THR A 141 20.32 -19.22 -2.53
C THR A 141 21.17 -17.96 -2.36
N MET A 142 21.07 -17.25 -1.24
CA MET A 142 21.85 -16.01 -1.01
C MET A 142 23.37 -16.23 -0.82
N LYS A 143 23.84 -17.35 -0.23
CA LYS A 143 25.29 -17.68 -0.19
C LYS A 143 25.79 -18.34 -1.47
N LYS A 144 24.98 -19.11 -2.23
CA LYS A 144 25.36 -19.57 -3.59
C LYS A 144 25.41 -18.41 -4.57
N ILE A 145 24.61 -17.36 -4.33
CA ILE A 145 24.77 -16.11 -5.06
C ILE A 145 26.03 -15.44 -4.50
N GLU A 146 27.13 -15.67 -5.20
CA GLU A 146 28.42 -15.00 -4.95
C GLU A 146 28.30 -13.48 -5.07
N LYS A 147 27.28 -13.02 -5.80
CA LYS A 147 26.97 -11.61 -6.02
C LYS A 147 26.11 -11.03 -4.89
N SER A 148 25.89 -9.73 -4.97
CA SER A 148 24.90 -9.07 -4.15
C SER A 148 23.49 -9.47 -4.54
N ALA A 149 22.61 -9.52 -3.55
CA ALA A 149 21.23 -9.94 -3.69
C ALA A 149 20.37 -9.24 -2.64
N VAL A 150 19.08 -9.08 -2.93
CA VAL A 150 18.12 -8.46 -2.01
C VAL A 150 16.91 -9.36 -1.86
N MET A 151 16.41 -9.43 -0.64
CA MET A 151 15.22 -10.19 -0.29
C MET A 151 14.12 -9.21 0.08
N ILE A 152 13.02 -9.24 -0.67
CA ILE A 152 11.78 -8.53 -0.33
C ILE A 152 10.92 -9.48 0.47
N ILE A 153 10.78 -9.20 1.76
CA ILE A 153 10.04 -10.03 2.71
C ILE A 153 8.67 -9.40 2.91
N THR A 154 7.62 -10.17 2.65
CA THR A 154 6.23 -9.77 2.85
C THR A 154 5.62 -10.60 3.94
N ARG A 155 5.02 -9.91 4.89
CA ARG A 155 4.11 -10.47 5.88
C ARG A 155 3.02 -9.43 6.12
N PRO A 156 1.85 -9.58 5.48
CA PRO A 156 0.84 -8.53 5.47
C PRO A 156 0.52 -7.99 6.88
N PRO A 157 0.46 -6.65 7.06
CA PRO A 157 0.60 -5.60 6.03
C PRO A 157 2.05 -5.17 5.74
N GLU A 158 3.04 -5.78 6.39
CA GLU A 158 4.45 -5.36 6.35
C GLU A 158 5.19 -5.89 5.11
N ILE A 159 5.95 -5.00 4.45
CA ILE A 159 6.93 -5.37 3.42
C ILE A 159 8.25 -4.67 3.74
N ILE A 160 9.31 -5.46 3.91
CA ILE A 160 10.65 -4.97 4.23
C ILE A 160 11.66 -5.52 3.22
N ALA A 161 12.79 -4.83 3.07
CA ALA A 161 13.87 -5.27 2.19
C ALA A 161 15.14 -5.56 2.97
N CYS A 162 15.73 -6.74 2.75
CA CYS A 162 17.01 -7.13 3.32
C CYS A 162 18.03 -7.32 2.20
N PHE A 163 18.99 -6.43 2.11
CA PHE A 163 20.05 -6.44 1.10
C PHE A 163 21.31 -7.12 1.63
N LYS A 164 21.89 -8.01 0.84
CA LYS A 164 23.23 -8.58 1.04
C LYS A 164 24.16 -7.98 -0.01
N PHE A 165 25.14 -7.20 0.43
CA PHE A 165 26.23 -6.71 -0.41
C PHE A 165 27.41 -7.69 -0.36
N ALA A 166 27.80 -8.20 -1.52
CA ALA A 166 28.98 -9.03 -1.69
C ALA A 166 30.24 -8.16 -1.65
N ASN A 167 31.28 -8.64 -0.96
CA ASN A 167 32.56 -7.97 -0.94
C ASN A 167 33.39 -8.41 -2.16
N ALA A 168 33.24 -7.70 -3.28
CA ALA A 168 33.94 -8.03 -4.54
C ALA A 168 35.48 -7.91 -4.45
N ASN A 169 36.01 -7.19 -3.46
CA ASN A 169 37.45 -6.97 -3.28
C ASN A 169 38.08 -7.83 -2.18
N ALA A 170 37.31 -8.76 -1.60
CA ALA A 170 37.86 -9.81 -0.74
C ALA A 170 38.62 -10.82 -1.60
N GLY A 171 39.79 -10.41 -2.11
CA GLY A 171 40.82 -11.39 -2.45
C GLY A 171 41.27 -12.11 -1.17
N PRO A 172 42.01 -13.22 -1.27
CA PRO A 172 42.54 -13.98 -0.14
C PRO A 172 43.68 -13.20 0.55
N ARG A 173 43.37 -12.02 1.08
CA ARG A 173 44.26 -11.20 1.88
C ARG A 173 43.86 -11.38 3.34
N GLU A 174 44.67 -12.21 3.98
CA GLU A 174 44.73 -12.47 5.40
C GLU A 174 44.49 -11.17 6.20
N GLY A 175 43.33 -11.08 6.88
CA GLY A 175 43.02 -10.00 7.83
C GLY A 175 41.86 -9.07 7.47
N THR A 176 41.29 -9.13 6.27
CA THR A 176 40.04 -8.42 5.94
C THR A 176 38.85 -9.36 6.11
N LEU A 177 37.83 -8.98 6.89
CA LEU A 177 36.62 -9.79 7.07
C LEU A 177 36.00 -10.13 5.70
N ASP A 178 35.99 -11.40 5.33
CA ASP A 178 35.23 -11.98 4.19
C ASP A 178 33.70 -11.88 4.37
N ASN A 179 33.23 -11.10 5.35
CA ASN A 179 31.83 -11.06 5.72
C ASN A 179 31.06 -10.10 4.80
N PRO A 180 29.95 -10.54 4.19
CA PRO A 180 29.06 -9.66 3.48
C PRO A 180 28.41 -8.65 4.43
N LEU A 181 28.11 -7.46 3.93
CA LEU A 181 27.29 -6.47 4.64
C LEU A 181 25.83 -6.77 4.38
N PHE A 182 25.03 -6.74 5.45
CA PHE A 182 23.59 -6.82 5.40
C PHE A 182 22.99 -5.46 5.74
N VAL A 183 21.99 -5.05 4.95
CA VAL A 183 21.26 -3.80 5.16
C VAL A 183 19.77 -4.08 5.12
N ILE A 184 19.08 -3.83 6.23
CA ILE A 184 17.62 -3.94 6.32
C ILE A 184 17.03 -2.55 6.14
N PHE A 185 16.18 -2.38 5.16
CA PHE A 185 15.36 -1.20 4.97
C PHE A 185 13.94 -1.49 5.44
N ASP A 186 13.47 -0.60 6.32
CA ASP A 186 12.12 -0.60 6.85
C ASP A 186 11.51 0.79 6.69
N SER A 187 10.42 0.86 5.94
CA SER A 187 9.75 2.13 5.64
C SER A 187 8.77 2.57 6.72
N HIS A 188 8.53 1.75 7.75
CA HIS A 188 7.65 2.07 8.87
C HIS A 188 8.45 2.69 10.03
N PRO A 189 7.90 3.72 10.70
CA PRO A 189 8.43 4.16 11.99
C PRO A 189 8.32 3.04 13.03
N ARG A 190 9.37 2.86 13.83
CA ARG A 190 9.41 1.87 14.93
C ARG A 190 10.05 2.47 16.19
N PRO A 191 9.92 1.84 17.37
CA PRO A 191 10.63 2.29 18.56
C PRO A 191 12.14 2.45 18.36
N SER A 192 12.77 1.65 17.48
CA SER A 192 14.18 1.75 17.10
C SER A 192 14.51 2.90 16.15
N HIS A 193 13.52 3.43 15.42
CA HIS A 193 13.64 4.53 14.46
C HIS A 193 12.28 5.27 14.42
N PRO A 194 11.97 6.07 15.45
CA PRO A 194 10.62 6.64 15.60
C PRO A 194 10.32 7.75 14.60
N ASP A 195 11.36 8.38 14.05
CA ASP A 195 11.22 9.60 13.25
C ASP A 195 10.95 9.34 11.75
N GLY A 196 11.12 8.11 11.26
CA GLY A 196 11.00 7.83 9.83
C GLY A 196 11.30 6.39 9.45
N ALA A 197 11.77 6.20 8.21
CA ALA A 197 12.24 4.91 7.74
C ALA A 197 13.60 4.57 8.37
N GLY A 198 13.80 3.30 8.71
CA GLY A 198 15.04 2.79 9.28
C GLY A 198 15.90 2.05 8.26
N LEU A 199 17.20 2.34 8.27
CA LEU A 199 18.24 1.51 7.65
C LEU A 199 19.12 0.88 8.74
N SER A 200 19.03 -0.44 8.90
CA SER A 200 19.85 -1.21 9.85
C SER A 200 20.99 -1.89 9.12
N PHE A 201 22.22 -1.60 9.53
CA PHE A 201 23.47 -2.13 8.96
C PHE A 201 24.07 -3.17 9.90
N SER A 202 24.41 -4.34 9.36
CA SER A 202 25.06 -5.41 10.13
C SER A 202 26.08 -6.18 9.29
N ALA A 203 27.22 -6.51 9.88
CA ALA A 203 28.22 -7.41 9.30
C ALA A 203 28.04 -8.88 9.76
N SER A 204 26.96 -9.18 10.50
CA SER A 204 26.62 -10.52 11.00
C SER A 204 25.25 -10.94 10.52
N ILE A 205 25.18 -12.17 10.04
CA ILE A 205 23.93 -12.78 9.62
C ILE A 205 23.02 -13.09 10.80
N GLU A 206 23.60 -13.45 11.95
CA GLU A 206 22.89 -13.71 13.20
C GLU A 206 22.28 -12.43 13.78
N SER A 207 22.96 -11.29 13.65
CA SER A 207 22.39 -10.00 14.03
C SER A 207 21.27 -9.58 13.10
N THR A 208 21.51 -9.63 11.78
CA THR A 208 20.48 -9.36 10.76
C THR A 208 19.22 -10.19 11.00
N ALA A 209 19.40 -11.48 11.30
CA ALA A 209 18.31 -12.40 11.60
C ALA A 209 17.50 -12.02 12.84
N ARG A 210 18.18 -11.56 13.90
CA ARG A 210 17.53 -11.06 15.11
C ARG A 210 16.72 -9.80 14.79
N THR A 211 17.32 -8.84 14.11
CA THR A 211 16.62 -7.61 13.70
C THR A 211 15.39 -7.93 12.85
N LEU A 212 15.46 -8.85 11.89
CA LEU A 212 14.30 -9.28 11.11
C LEU A 212 13.22 -9.97 11.96
N SER A 213 13.62 -10.75 12.97
CA SER A 213 12.68 -11.40 13.90
C SER A 213 11.98 -10.37 14.79
N ASP A 214 12.69 -9.32 15.20
CA ASP A 214 12.15 -8.25 16.03
C ASP A 214 11.19 -7.37 15.24
N ILE A 215 11.49 -7.12 13.96
CA ILE A 215 10.64 -6.37 13.02
C ILE A 215 9.39 -7.18 12.64
N LEU A 216 9.54 -8.48 12.38
CA LEU A 216 8.47 -9.39 11.96
C LEU A 216 8.23 -10.48 13.02
N PRO A 217 7.67 -10.15 14.20
CA PRO A 217 7.55 -11.09 15.32
C PRO A 217 6.54 -12.20 15.02
N ALA A 218 6.93 -13.48 15.13
CA ALA A 218 5.99 -14.60 15.00
C ALA A 218 4.75 -14.41 15.88
N LEU A 219 3.58 -14.78 15.36
CA LEU A 219 2.37 -14.88 16.18
C LEU A 219 2.60 -15.92 17.29
N ASP A 220 2.22 -15.58 18.52
CA ASP A 220 2.35 -16.46 19.68
C ASP A 220 1.56 -17.76 19.49
N GLU A 221 2.17 -18.88 19.89
CA GLU A 221 1.59 -20.22 19.73
C GLU A 221 0.22 -20.36 20.45
N GLY A 222 -0.04 -19.57 21.49
CA GLY A 222 -1.32 -19.56 22.21
C GLY A 222 -2.50 -18.91 21.47
N ILE A 223 -2.27 -18.14 20.40
CA ILE A 223 -3.35 -17.59 19.57
C ILE A 223 -4.02 -18.70 18.73
N PHE A 224 -3.26 -19.76 18.43
CA PHE A 224 -3.71 -20.91 17.64
C PHE A 224 -4.56 -21.91 18.43
N ASP A 225 -4.69 -21.73 19.74
CA ASP A 225 -5.53 -22.55 20.61
C ASP A 225 -7.03 -22.20 20.49
N SER A 226 -7.36 -21.09 19.83
CA SER A 226 -8.75 -20.73 19.53
C SER A 226 -9.24 -21.43 18.24
N PRO A 227 -10.29 -22.28 18.30
CA PRO A 227 -10.76 -23.05 17.14
C PRO A 227 -11.34 -22.18 16.01
N ASP A 228 -11.78 -20.96 16.33
CA ASP A 228 -12.42 -20.06 15.36
C ASP A 228 -11.43 -19.30 14.46
N PHE A 229 -10.16 -19.19 14.87
CA PHE A 229 -9.15 -18.38 14.17
C PHE A 229 -7.98 -19.19 13.61
N GLN A 230 -7.97 -20.52 13.73
CA GLN A 230 -6.82 -21.35 13.36
C GLN A 230 -6.34 -21.12 11.92
N TRP A 231 -7.23 -21.13 10.92
CA TRP A 231 -6.82 -21.00 9.52
C TRP A 231 -6.41 -19.56 9.15
N GLN A 232 -7.07 -18.55 9.72
CA GLN A 232 -6.73 -17.13 9.51
C GLN A 232 -5.38 -16.79 10.18
N ALA A 233 -5.17 -17.26 11.42
CA ALA A 233 -3.91 -17.11 12.14
C ALA A 233 -2.78 -17.85 11.41
N GLN A 234 -3.04 -19.01 10.81
CA GLN A 234 -2.04 -19.79 10.08
C GLN A 234 -1.63 -19.11 8.76
N LEU A 235 -2.55 -18.47 8.04
CA LEU A 235 -2.22 -17.64 6.87
C LEU A 235 -1.41 -16.39 7.25
N LEU A 236 -1.76 -15.72 8.34
CA LEU A 236 -1.04 -14.55 8.87
C LEU A 236 0.29 -14.89 9.56
N SER A 237 0.50 -16.17 9.90
CA SER A 237 1.74 -16.65 10.51
C SER A 237 2.89 -16.84 9.52
N ASN A 238 2.60 -16.79 8.21
CA ASN A 238 3.59 -17.02 7.17
C ASN A 238 4.10 -15.68 6.61
N CYS A 239 5.38 -15.66 6.26
CA CYS A 239 6.02 -14.66 5.43
C CYS A 239 6.43 -15.29 4.09
N SER A 240 6.45 -14.47 3.05
CA SER A 240 7.05 -14.80 1.76
C SER A 240 8.31 -13.95 1.54
N ALA A 241 9.35 -14.54 0.99
CA ALA A 241 10.61 -13.89 0.67
C ALA A 241 10.90 -14.03 -0.83
N HIS A 242 10.94 -12.90 -1.53
CA HIS A 242 11.27 -12.84 -2.95
C HIS A 242 12.72 -12.38 -3.10
N VAL A 243 13.56 -13.23 -3.68
CA VAL A 243 15.00 -12.96 -3.81
C VAL A 243 15.30 -12.41 -5.19
N TYR A 244 15.89 -11.22 -5.24
CA TYR A 244 16.25 -10.52 -6.47
C TYR A 244 17.75 -10.29 -6.57
N VAL A 245 18.24 -10.26 -7.81
CA VAL A 245 19.57 -9.78 -8.17
C VAL A 245 19.47 -8.60 -9.14
N GLY A 246 20.45 -7.71 -9.11
CA GLY A 246 20.52 -6.58 -10.04
C GLY A 246 20.75 -7.05 -11.47
N ARG A 247 20.02 -6.45 -12.43
CA ARG A 247 20.32 -6.56 -13.86
C ARG A 247 21.39 -5.53 -14.22
N HIS A 248 22.30 -5.90 -15.13
CA HIS A 248 23.28 -4.96 -15.65
C HIS A 248 22.57 -3.96 -16.57
N ARG A 249 22.58 -2.67 -16.22
CA ARG A 249 21.90 -1.62 -16.99
C ARG A 249 22.89 -0.88 -17.89
N ARG A 250 22.41 -0.51 -19.08
CA ARG A 250 22.95 0.64 -19.83
C ARG A 250 22.27 1.90 -19.29
N LYS A 251 22.99 3.03 -19.23
CA LYS A 251 22.52 4.33 -18.71
C LYS A 251 21.45 5.01 -19.60
N ASP A 252 20.39 4.31 -19.98
CA ASP A 252 19.35 4.86 -20.84
C ASP A 252 18.08 5.22 -20.05
N HIS A 253 17.56 6.43 -20.31
CA HIS A 253 16.26 7.00 -19.95
C HIS A 253 15.59 6.49 -18.64
N GLU A 254 16.33 6.45 -17.52
CA GLU A 254 15.77 5.98 -16.24
C GLU A 254 14.56 6.80 -15.80
N ASP A 255 14.63 8.13 -15.93
CA ASP A 255 13.54 9.03 -15.53
C ASP A 255 12.26 8.77 -16.32
N ALA A 256 12.36 8.56 -17.64
CA ALA A 256 11.21 8.24 -18.47
C ALA A 256 10.57 6.90 -18.07
N ILE A 257 11.39 5.91 -17.67
CA ILE A 257 10.90 4.61 -17.19
C ILE A 257 10.22 4.77 -15.83
N VAL A 258 10.77 5.59 -14.93
CA VAL A 258 10.17 5.89 -13.63
C VAL A 258 8.80 6.54 -13.83
N GLN A 259 8.73 7.60 -14.63
CA GLN A 259 7.48 8.31 -14.92
C GLN A 259 6.44 7.41 -15.60
N SER A 260 6.86 6.58 -16.54
CA SER A 260 5.97 5.60 -17.19
C SER A 260 5.43 4.58 -16.19
N SER A 261 6.26 4.11 -15.26
CA SER A 261 5.85 3.11 -14.25
C SER A 261 4.87 3.71 -13.23
N LEU A 262 5.10 4.95 -12.80
CA LEU A 262 4.16 5.70 -11.94
C LEU A 262 2.83 5.95 -12.65
N THR A 263 2.87 6.27 -13.96
CA THR A 263 1.66 6.44 -14.77
C THR A 263 0.87 5.13 -14.86
N ILE A 264 1.55 4.00 -15.10
CA ILE A 264 0.91 2.67 -15.13
C ILE A 264 0.23 2.35 -13.79
N LEU A 265 0.90 2.63 -12.67
CA LEU A 265 0.31 2.46 -11.34
C LEU A 265 -0.94 3.31 -11.16
N THR A 266 -0.88 4.61 -11.50
CA THR A 266 -2.04 5.51 -11.43
C THR A 266 -3.19 5.02 -12.31
N LEU A 267 -2.92 4.55 -13.53
CA LEU A 267 -3.96 4.00 -14.40
C LEU A 267 -4.57 2.72 -13.82
N ARG A 268 -3.75 1.82 -13.27
CA ARG A 268 -4.23 0.59 -12.61
C ARG A 268 -5.13 0.91 -11.42
N SER A 269 -4.75 1.89 -10.59
CA SER A 269 -5.56 2.28 -9.44
C SER A 269 -6.91 2.88 -9.86
N GLN A 270 -6.93 3.71 -10.91
CA GLN A 270 -8.16 4.27 -11.50
C GLN A 270 -9.05 3.17 -12.07
N ILE A 271 -8.50 2.22 -12.82
CA ILE A 271 -9.27 1.08 -13.37
C ILE A 271 -9.91 0.26 -12.24
N SER A 272 -9.15 -0.02 -11.17
CA SER A 272 -9.67 -0.76 -10.01
C SER A 272 -10.72 0.02 -9.21
N ALA A 273 -10.63 1.35 -9.15
CA ALA A 273 -11.67 2.19 -8.56
C ALA A 273 -12.96 2.17 -9.41
N LEU A 274 -12.83 2.37 -10.72
CA LEU A 274 -13.94 2.35 -11.68
C LEU A 274 -14.65 0.99 -11.72
N ARG A 275 -13.91 -0.12 -11.64
CA ARG A 275 -14.51 -1.46 -11.56
C ARG A 275 -15.40 -1.62 -10.33
N ARG A 276 -14.91 -1.21 -9.15
CA ARG A 276 -15.69 -1.27 -7.90
C ARG A 276 -16.94 -0.39 -7.95
N GLU A 277 -16.81 0.81 -8.52
CA GLU A 277 -17.95 1.71 -8.71
C GLU A 277 -18.99 1.08 -9.66
N ASN A 278 -18.56 0.51 -10.78
CA ASN A 278 -19.44 -0.12 -11.74
C ASN A 278 -20.14 -1.37 -11.16
N GLU A 279 -19.44 -2.17 -10.35
CA GLU A 279 -20.04 -3.30 -9.62
C GLU A 279 -21.12 -2.83 -8.63
N THR A 280 -20.83 -1.74 -7.90
CA THR A 280 -21.77 -1.13 -6.94
C THR A 280 -23.02 -0.61 -7.65
N LEU A 281 -22.83 0.18 -8.72
CA LEU A 281 -23.91 0.70 -9.55
C LEU A 281 -24.71 -0.44 -10.22
N GLY A 282 -24.05 -1.53 -10.62
CA GLY A 282 -24.71 -2.71 -11.16
C GLY A 282 -25.64 -3.36 -10.14
N SER A 283 -25.17 -3.55 -8.90
CA SER A 283 -25.98 -4.06 -7.80
C SER A 283 -27.16 -3.14 -7.47
N ASP A 284 -26.92 -1.82 -7.43
CA ASP A 284 -27.97 -0.83 -7.13
C ASP A 284 -29.02 -0.75 -8.23
N ASN A 285 -28.61 -0.77 -9.51
CA ASN A 285 -29.54 -0.82 -10.64
C ASN A 285 -30.41 -2.08 -10.62
N MET A 286 -29.84 -3.24 -10.25
CA MET A 286 -30.60 -4.48 -10.08
C MET A 286 -31.63 -4.33 -8.95
N LYS A 287 -31.21 -3.79 -7.80
CA LYS A 287 -32.09 -3.58 -6.64
C LYS A 287 -33.24 -2.62 -6.96
N LEU A 288 -32.95 -1.48 -7.58
CA LEU A 288 -33.94 -0.50 -8.00
C LEU A 288 -34.88 -1.06 -9.09
N GLY A 289 -34.35 -1.88 -10.00
CA GLY A 289 -35.14 -2.56 -11.01
C GLY A 289 -36.18 -3.51 -10.39
N LEU A 290 -35.79 -4.27 -9.36
CA LEU A 290 -36.70 -5.14 -8.60
C LEU A 290 -37.77 -4.33 -7.86
N GLU A 291 -37.37 -3.23 -7.20
CA GLU A 291 -38.30 -2.35 -6.48
C GLU A 291 -39.32 -1.68 -7.42
N ALA A 292 -38.86 -1.15 -8.55
CA ALA A 292 -39.74 -0.59 -9.58
C ALA A 292 -40.69 -1.63 -10.16
N GLY A 293 -40.23 -2.87 -10.33
CA GLY A 293 -41.06 -4.02 -10.71
C GLY A 293 -42.18 -4.29 -9.71
N ARG A 294 -41.85 -4.32 -8.40
CA ARG A 294 -42.82 -4.51 -7.32
C ARG A 294 -43.87 -3.41 -7.30
N LEU A 295 -43.43 -2.14 -7.30
CA LEU A 295 -44.33 -0.99 -7.28
C LEU A 295 -45.28 -0.96 -8.49
N ARG A 296 -44.80 -1.34 -9.68
CA ARG A 296 -45.67 -1.45 -10.88
C ARG A 296 -46.72 -2.54 -10.73
N ALA A 297 -46.38 -3.67 -10.10
CA ALA A 297 -47.34 -4.73 -9.83
C ALA A 297 -48.40 -4.28 -8.82
N ASP A 298 -48.00 -3.58 -7.75
CA ASP A 298 -48.89 -3.04 -6.73
C ASP A 298 -49.86 -2.00 -7.32
N VAL A 299 -49.35 -1.06 -8.12
CA VAL A 299 -50.18 -0.06 -8.82
C VAL A 299 -51.20 -0.75 -9.74
N LYS A 300 -50.78 -1.78 -10.48
CA LYS A 300 -51.67 -2.52 -11.37
C LYS A 300 -52.75 -3.27 -10.58
N TYR A 301 -52.40 -3.86 -9.45
CA TYR A 301 -53.33 -4.54 -8.56
C TYR A 301 -54.39 -3.57 -8.01
N GLU A 302 -53.97 -2.40 -7.50
CA GLU A 302 -54.90 -1.38 -6.99
C GLU A 302 -55.81 -0.80 -8.08
N GLN A 303 -55.29 -0.60 -9.31
CA GLN A 303 -56.11 -0.22 -10.47
C GLN A 303 -57.15 -1.29 -10.84
N MET A 304 -56.81 -2.57 -10.73
CA MET A 304 -57.76 -3.66 -10.96
C MET A 304 -58.83 -3.73 -9.86
N LYS A 305 -58.46 -3.51 -8.61
CA LYS A 305 -59.37 -3.46 -7.47
C LYS A 305 -60.38 -2.32 -7.61
N THR A 306 -59.92 -1.11 -7.87
CA THR A 306 -60.79 0.06 -8.11
C THR A 306 -61.73 -0.13 -9.31
N LYS A 307 -61.25 -0.73 -10.42
CA LYS A 307 -62.13 -1.07 -11.57
C LYS A 307 -63.22 -2.09 -11.22
N ARG A 308 -62.95 -3.03 -10.31
CA ARG A 308 -63.95 -4.02 -9.83
C ARG A 308 -64.95 -3.41 -8.84
N GLU A 309 -64.55 -2.42 -8.07
CA GLU A 309 -65.42 -1.74 -7.09
C GLU A 309 -66.28 -0.61 -7.72
N ALA A 310 -65.86 -0.07 -8.87
CA ALA A 310 -66.60 0.95 -9.62
C ALA A 310 -68.06 0.59 -9.99
N PRO A 311 -68.42 -0.63 -10.45
CA PRO A 311 -69.81 -0.97 -10.77
C PRO A 311 -70.74 -0.97 -9.54
N PHE A 312 -70.23 -1.28 -8.34
CA PHE A 312 -71.04 -1.24 -7.11
C PHE A 312 -71.35 0.20 -6.65
N SER A 313 -70.40 1.13 -6.82
CA SER A 313 -70.62 2.55 -6.50
C SER A 313 -71.54 3.23 -7.52
N ALA A 314 -71.43 2.89 -8.82
CA ALA A 314 -72.34 3.37 -9.85
C ALA A 314 -73.78 2.87 -9.66
N MET A 315 -73.97 1.61 -9.21
CA MET A 315 -75.29 1.09 -8.84
C MET A 315 -75.86 1.75 -7.58
N ALA A 316 -75.04 2.02 -6.56
CA ALA A 316 -75.46 2.72 -5.35
C ALA A 316 -75.85 4.19 -5.62
N PHE A 317 -75.19 4.85 -6.58
CA PHE A 317 -75.56 6.19 -7.02
C PHE A 317 -76.85 6.20 -7.86
N ALA A 318 -77.06 5.20 -8.71
CA ALA A 318 -78.30 5.02 -9.47
C ALA A 318 -79.51 4.73 -8.57
N HIS A 319 -79.35 3.93 -7.52
CA HIS A 319 -80.40 3.70 -6.51
C HIS A 319 -80.75 4.97 -5.70
N ARG A 320 -79.79 5.88 -5.51
CA ARG A 320 -80.01 7.16 -4.82
C ARG A 320 -80.72 8.20 -5.70
N MET A 321 -80.55 8.11 -7.02
CA MET A 321 -81.22 8.98 -8.00
C MET A 321 -82.68 8.57 -8.28
N LEU A 322 -83.03 7.28 -8.18
CA LEU A 322 -84.40 6.80 -8.39
C LEU A 322 -85.36 7.05 -7.19
N GLY A 323 -84.85 7.59 -6.08
CA GLY A 323 -85.65 7.89 -4.87
C GLY A 323 -86.12 9.34 -4.71
N ARG A 324 -85.83 10.25 -5.66
CA ARG A 324 -86.26 11.66 -5.57
C ARG A 324 -87.28 12.02 -6.63
N ARG A 325 -88.54 12.14 -6.21
CA ARG A 325 -89.58 12.86 -6.96
C ARG A 325 -89.14 14.31 -7.23
N PRO A 326 -89.46 14.88 -8.41
CA PRO A 326 -89.05 16.23 -8.77
C PRO A 326 -89.99 17.26 -8.11
N GLN A 327 -89.41 18.23 -7.42
CA GLN A 327 -90.07 19.51 -7.15
C GLN A 327 -89.16 20.63 -7.64
N GLY A 328 -89.72 21.48 -8.50
CA GLY A 328 -89.32 22.87 -8.63
C GLY A 328 -88.24 23.16 -9.67
N LEU A 329 -88.70 23.58 -10.86
CA LEU A 329 -88.03 24.55 -11.72
C LEU A 329 -87.40 25.68 -10.89
N ILE A 330 -86.15 26.05 -11.17
CA ILE A 330 -85.79 27.45 -11.52
C ILE A 330 -84.70 27.39 -12.59
N SER A 331 -85.02 27.96 -13.75
CA SER A 331 -84.09 28.19 -14.85
C SER A 331 -83.24 29.42 -14.59
N HIS A 332 -81.94 29.34 -14.87
CA HIS A 332 -81.16 30.49 -15.33
C HIS A 332 -80.20 30.05 -16.45
N ALA A 333 -80.59 30.35 -17.68
CA ALA A 333 -79.69 30.74 -18.78
C ALA A 333 -79.04 32.10 -18.42
N ALA A 334 -77.92 32.58 -18.96
CA ALA A 334 -76.82 32.11 -19.79
C ALA A 334 -75.82 33.30 -19.90
N ALA A 335 -74.55 33.03 -20.20
CA ALA A 335 -73.58 33.83 -20.99
C ALA A 335 -72.16 33.34 -20.61
N GLY A 336 -71.37 32.68 -21.46
CA GLY A 336 -70.72 33.21 -22.67
C GLY A 336 -69.19 33.09 -22.47
N SER A 337 -68.54 32.07 -23.05
CA SER A 337 -67.60 32.14 -24.19
C SER A 337 -66.22 32.76 -23.91
N SER A 338 -65.14 31.98 -24.04
CA SER A 338 -64.22 32.02 -25.21
C SER A 338 -62.98 31.11 -25.05
N ARG A 339 -62.53 30.56 -26.19
CA ARG A 339 -61.30 29.80 -26.47
C ARG A 339 -60.01 30.61 -26.18
N VAL A 340 -58.82 30.03 -26.07
CA VAL A 340 -57.79 29.78 -27.14
C VAL A 340 -56.65 28.97 -26.45
N SER A 341 -56.33 27.71 -26.77
CA SER A 341 -55.41 27.14 -27.80
C SER A 341 -53.90 27.48 -27.74
N SER A 342 -53.09 26.43 -28.03
CA SER A 342 -51.64 26.34 -28.39
C SER A 342 -50.59 26.59 -27.29
N ALA A 343 -49.70 25.66 -26.94
CA ALA A 343 -48.65 24.90 -27.67
C ALA A 343 -47.30 25.63 -27.73
N GLY A 344 -46.23 24.92 -27.37
CA GLY A 344 -44.85 25.39 -27.50
C GLY A 344 -43.83 24.35 -27.04
N TRP A 345 -43.49 23.42 -27.92
CA TRP A 345 -42.26 22.64 -27.88
C TRP A 345 -41.12 23.50 -28.46
N ARG A 346 -40.00 23.61 -27.73
CA ARG A 346 -38.63 23.38 -28.23
C ARG A 346 -37.66 23.35 -27.07
#